data_AF-A0A5S5MFF2-F1
#
_entry.id   AF-A0A5S5MFF2-F1
#
_cell.length_a   1.000
_cell.length_b   1.000
_cell.length_c   1.000
_cell.angle_alpha   90.00
_cell.angle_beta   90.00
_cell.angle_gamma   90.00
#
_symmetry.space_group_name_H-M   'P 1'
#
loop_
_entity.id
_entity.type
_entity.pdbx_description
1 polymer ?
#
loop_
_entity_poly.entity_id
_entity_poly.type
_entity_poly.pdbx_seq_one_letter_code
_entity_poly.pdbx_strand_id
1 'polypeptide(L)'
;MTTSANPQLSTLLQQIHNLKTEFLPLPEHAAKDCDTHTKERYLTLLASLAMADKAITEAESRLISLLRASMGLEVRNSALYEQAGNLDEGGLKDFFRAIKEADIAKSFILDALILCRLDGPLNPETAEVLGHLTELMGLGEEDLKALVGLSCHVLGINKKSFIPFSWKTDFYCHWHPLLLKDNVILTIQDIEQNLPSLKPSINMQRATVMDEKTGLEWMRCSLGQTWDGSTCVGEAKAYTWENAMAAAEKLNKEGGYCGHRDWRLPTIEELNTLVYCSSGKRADWKPGSQGGKCEDNFQKPTINLVTFPNTPESWFWSSSPNANYSSSAWGLHFGSGGVGSNSKHYNGQVRLVRGGQ
;
A
#
# COMPACT_ATOMS: atom_id res chain seq x y z
N MET A 1 -34.27 -9.69 -28.55
CA MET A 1 -35.12 -8.90 -27.64
C MET A 1 -34.20 -8.11 -26.74
N THR A 2 -34.13 -6.81 -26.99
CA THR A 2 -33.27 -5.85 -26.30
C THR A 2 -33.70 -5.73 -24.84
N THR A 3 -32.87 -6.18 -23.91
CA THR A 3 -33.03 -5.94 -22.48
C THR A 3 -32.88 -4.45 -22.23
N SER A 4 -33.99 -3.72 -22.11
CA SER A 4 -33.97 -2.32 -21.72
C SER A 4 -33.43 -2.23 -20.30
N ALA A 5 -32.17 -1.81 -20.15
CA ALA A 5 -31.59 -1.50 -18.85
C ALA A 5 -32.52 -0.51 -18.11
N ASN A 6 -32.94 -0.86 -16.90
CA ASN A 6 -33.84 -0.02 -16.11
C ASN A 6 -33.16 1.35 -15.85
N PRO A 7 -33.73 2.45 -16.36
CA PRO A 7 -33.07 3.76 -16.33
C PRO A 7 -32.87 4.30 -14.90
N GLN A 8 -33.64 3.85 -13.91
CA GLN A 8 -33.43 4.23 -12.52
C GLN A 8 -32.22 3.51 -11.91
N LEU A 9 -31.99 2.24 -12.27
CA LEU A 9 -30.83 1.47 -11.82
C LEU A 9 -29.53 1.99 -12.43
N SER A 10 -29.52 2.35 -13.71
CA SER A 10 -28.35 2.97 -14.34
C SER A 10 -28.04 4.33 -13.74
N THR A 11 -29.06 5.14 -13.44
CA THR A 11 -28.88 6.43 -12.75
C THR A 11 -28.29 6.25 -11.35
N LEU A 12 -28.76 5.26 -10.58
CA LEU A 12 -28.25 4.95 -9.25
C LEU A 12 -26.80 4.44 -9.30
N LEU A 13 -26.46 3.59 -10.26
CA LEU A 13 -25.09 3.11 -10.48
C LEU A 13 -24.15 4.27 -10.82
N GLN A 14 -24.57 5.19 -11.69
CA GLN A 14 -23.80 6.39 -12.01
C GLN A 14 -23.59 7.28 -10.77
N GLN A 15 -24.61 7.44 -9.92
CA GLN A 15 -24.49 8.19 -8.67
C GLN A 15 -23.50 7.51 -7.71
N ILE A 16 -23.58 6.19 -7.54
CA ILE A 16 -22.65 5.41 -6.72
C ILE A 16 -21.22 5.50 -7.28
N HIS A 17 -21.05 5.49 -8.60
CA HIS A 17 -19.74 5.64 -9.25
C HIS A 17 -19.13 7.02 -8.94
N ASN A 18 -19.94 8.08 -9.02
CA ASN A 18 -19.51 9.43 -8.65
C ASN A 18 -19.12 9.50 -7.16
N LEU A 19 -19.93 8.90 -6.27
CA LEU A 19 -19.61 8.82 -4.84
C LEU A 19 -18.34 8.00 -4.58
N LYS A 20 -18.05 6.95 -5.35
CA LYS A 20 -16.80 6.17 -5.22
C LYS A 20 -15.56 7.02 -5.49
N THR A 21 -15.63 8.02 -6.37
CA THR A 21 -14.49 8.96 -6.57
C THR A 21 -14.28 9.89 -5.39
N GLU A 22 -15.34 10.18 -4.62
CA GLU A 22 -15.30 11.01 -3.41
C GLU A 22 -14.85 10.21 -2.17
N PHE A 23 -15.33 8.98 -2.01
CA PHE A 23 -15.05 8.14 -0.85
C PHE A 23 -13.81 7.25 -0.99
N LEU A 24 -13.31 7.01 -2.21
CA LEU A 24 -12.09 6.24 -2.49
C LEU A 24 -11.21 6.98 -3.51
N PRO A 25 -10.75 8.20 -3.19
CA PRO A 25 -9.89 8.95 -4.10
C PRO A 25 -8.53 8.26 -4.24
N LEU A 26 -7.91 8.39 -5.41
CA LEU A 26 -6.49 8.12 -5.53
C LEU A 26 -5.71 9.14 -4.69
N PRO A 27 -4.57 8.75 -4.09
CA PRO A 27 -3.63 9.71 -3.52
C PRO A 27 -3.23 10.76 -4.56
N GLU A 28 -2.70 11.88 -4.07
CA GLU A 28 -2.29 13.01 -4.91
C GLU A 28 -1.39 12.56 -6.06
N HIS A 29 -1.73 12.99 -7.28
CA HIS A 29 -0.97 12.65 -8.48
C HIS A 29 0.34 13.44 -8.52
N ALA A 30 1.37 12.92 -9.17
CA ALA A 30 2.63 13.64 -9.43
C ALA A 30 2.43 14.98 -10.17
N ALA A 31 1.32 15.10 -10.91
CA ALA A 31 0.92 16.30 -11.64
C ALA A 31 0.01 17.25 -10.84
N LYS A 32 -0.22 17.01 -9.54
CA LYS A 32 -1.09 17.85 -8.70
C LYS A 32 -0.64 19.32 -8.71
N ASP A 33 0.65 19.57 -8.66
CA ASP A 33 1.19 20.94 -8.59
C ASP A 33 1.41 21.57 -9.98
N CYS A 34 1.10 20.84 -11.07
CA CYS A 34 1.15 21.38 -12.43
C CYS A 34 0.00 22.38 -12.67
N ASP A 35 0.18 23.24 -13.68
CA ASP A 35 -0.87 24.13 -14.15
C ASP A 35 -2.02 23.34 -14.81
N THR A 36 -3.19 23.98 -14.90
CA THR A 36 -4.41 23.39 -15.46
C THR A 36 -4.21 22.90 -16.89
N HIS A 37 -3.47 23.64 -17.72
CA HIS A 37 -3.24 23.26 -19.11
C HIS A 37 -2.41 21.97 -19.20
N THR A 38 -1.34 21.84 -18.41
CA THR A 38 -0.55 20.60 -18.34
C THR A 38 -1.39 19.40 -17.91
N LYS A 39 -2.24 19.55 -16.89
CA LYS A 39 -3.15 18.49 -16.41
C LYS A 39 -4.18 18.08 -17.46
N GLU A 40 -4.75 19.04 -18.18
CA GLU A 40 -5.69 18.77 -19.27
C GLU A 40 -5.01 18.01 -20.41
N ARG A 41 -3.84 18.47 -20.89
CA ARG A 41 -3.09 17.78 -21.95
C ARG A 41 -2.73 16.35 -21.56
N TYR A 42 -2.34 16.13 -20.30
CA TYR A 42 -2.04 14.81 -19.76
C TYR A 42 -3.24 13.86 -19.91
N LEU A 43 -4.40 14.25 -19.38
CA LEU A 43 -5.59 13.40 -19.40
C LEU A 43 -6.20 13.26 -20.79
N THR A 44 -6.09 14.28 -21.64
CA THR A 44 -6.56 14.23 -23.03
C THR A 44 -5.78 13.20 -23.84
N LEU A 45 -4.46 13.12 -23.70
CA LEU A 45 -3.70 12.06 -24.39
C LEU A 45 -4.00 10.67 -23.81
N LEU A 46 -4.17 10.53 -22.49
CA LEU A 46 -4.61 9.27 -21.89
C LEU A 46 -5.96 8.80 -22.43
N ALA A 47 -6.93 9.71 -22.54
CA ALA A 47 -8.23 9.41 -23.13
C ALA A 47 -8.10 9.02 -24.61
N SER A 48 -7.24 9.70 -25.38
CA SER A 48 -6.99 9.37 -26.78
C SER A 48 -6.44 7.94 -26.94
N LEU A 49 -5.52 7.53 -26.07
CA LEU A 49 -4.99 6.16 -26.06
C LEU A 49 -6.07 5.12 -25.72
N ALA A 50 -6.92 5.39 -24.73
CA ALA A 50 -8.03 4.50 -24.38
C ALA A 50 -9.12 4.41 -25.47
N MET A 51 -9.26 5.45 -26.28
CA MET A 51 -10.22 5.52 -27.38
C MET A 51 -9.67 5.00 -28.72
N ALA A 52 -8.38 4.62 -28.77
CA ALA A 52 -7.70 4.31 -30.04
C ALA A 52 -8.29 3.08 -30.76
N ASP A 53 -8.71 2.06 -30.01
CA ASP A 53 -9.18 0.79 -30.56
C ASP A 53 -10.67 0.50 -30.28
N LYS A 54 -11.25 1.11 -29.24
CA LYS A 54 -12.64 0.90 -28.83
C LYS A 54 -13.26 2.15 -28.21
N ALA A 55 -14.58 2.11 -28.05
CA ALA A 55 -15.27 3.08 -27.19
C ALA A 55 -14.81 2.90 -25.74
N ILE A 56 -14.62 4.01 -25.04
CA ILE A 56 -14.16 4.00 -23.65
C ILE A 56 -15.10 3.17 -22.75
N THR A 57 -14.51 2.29 -21.95
CA THR A 57 -15.27 1.43 -21.04
C THR A 57 -15.60 2.15 -19.73
N GLU A 58 -16.51 1.57 -18.94
CA GLU A 58 -16.83 2.12 -17.61
C GLU A 58 -15.61 2.10 -16.68
N ALA A 59 -14.77 1.07 -16.77
CA ALA A 59 -13.56 0.93 -15.97
C ALA A 59 -12.52 2.00 -16.34
N GLU A 60 -12.30 2.23 -17.64
CA GLU A 60 -11.40 3.27 -18.16
C GLU A 60 -11.91 4.67 -17.79
N SER A 61 -13.21 4.93 -17.96
CA SER A 61 -13.81 6.21 -17.58
C SER A 61 -13.70 6.46 -16.07
N ARG A 62 -13.84 5.42 -15.26
CA ARG A 62 -13.61 5.50 -13.81
C ARG A 62 -12.19 5.88 -13.47
N LEU A 63 -11.22 5.22 -14.09
CA LEU A 63 -9.82 5.49 -13.81
C LEU A 63 -9.45 6.93 -14.21
N ILE A 64 -9.91 7.39 -15.38
CA ILE A 64 -9.72 8.80 -15.78
C ILE A 64 -10.34 9.75 -14.76
N SER A 65 -11.53 9.44 -14.23
CA SER A 65 -12.16 10.26 -13.18
C SER A 65 -11.33 10.33 -11.90
N LEU A 66 -10.73 9.20 -11.50
CA LEU A 66 -9.88 9.11 -10.32
C LEU A 66 -8.56 9.87 -10.49
N LEU A 67 -7.90 9.72 -11.65
CA LEU A 67 -6.67 10.47 -11.98
C LEU A 67 -6.94 11.97 -12.06
N ARG A 68 -8.07 12.35 -12.67
CA ARG A 68 -8.52 13.73 -12.72
C ARG A 68 -8.70 14.33 -11.32
N ALA A 69 -9.36 13.60 -10.43
CA ALA A 69 -9.57 14.03 -9.05
C ALA A 69 -8.25 14.15 -8.27
N SER A 70 -7.32 13.19 -8.44
CA SER A 70 -6.02 13.24 -7.76
C SER A 70 -5.07 14.33 -8.26
N MET A 71 -5.29 14.83 -9.49
CA MET A 71 -4.62 16.03 -10.02
C MET A 71 -5.30 17.34 -9.59
N GLY A 72 -6.50 17.28 -9.00
CA GLY A 72 -7.30 18.46 -8.67
C GLY A 72 -7.84 19.20 -9.90
N LEU A 73 -8.19 18.48 -10.97
CA LEU A 73 -8.71 19.07 -12.20
C LEU A 73 -10.25 19.00 -12.25
N GLU A 74 -10.92 20.14 -12.43
CA GLU A 74 -12.39 20.21 -12.38
C GLU A 74 -13.10 20.00 -13.74
N VAL A 75 -12.36 19.70 -14.81
CA VAL A 75 -12.89 19.53 -16.18
C VAL A 75 -13.75 18.27 -16.30
N ARG A 76 -14.87 18.32 -17.03
CA ARG A 76 -15.71 17.13 -17.23
C ARG A 76 -15.03 16.13 -18.17
N ASN A 77 -15.12 14.84 -17.88
CA ASN A 77 -14.60 13.78 -18.74
C ASN A 77 -15.08 13.88 -20.19
N SER A 78 -16.34 14.27 -20.42
CA SER A 78 -16.88 14.44 -21.77
C SER A 78 -16.09 15.46 -22.61
N ALA A 79 -15.61 16.54 -21.99
CA ALA A 79 -14.79 17.54 -22.67
C ALA A 79 -13.39 16.99 -22.99
N LEU A 80 -12.80 16.20 -22.08
CA LEU A 80 -11.53 15.52 -22.34
C LEU A 80 -11.65 14.52 -23.51
N TYR A 81 -12.76 13.79 -23.59
CA TYR A 81 -13.00 12.82 -24.67
C TYR A 81 -13.23 13.50 -26.02
N GLU A 82 -13.93 14.63 -26.04
CA GLU A 82 -14.09 15.45 -27.24
C GLU A 82 -12.74 16.01 -27.72
N GLN A 83 -11.91 16.51 -26.80
CA GLN A 83 -10.55 16.96 -27.12
C GLN A 83 -9.67 15.80 -27.62
N ALA A 84 -9.79 14.62 -27.01
CA ALA A 84 -9.03 13.44 -27.38
C ALA A 84 -9.35 12.94 -28.79
N GLY A 85 -10.63 12.99 -29.19
CA GLY A 85 -11.06 12.64 -30.55
C GLY A 85 -10.60 13.61 -31.63
N ASN A 86 -10.20 14.83 -31.25
CA ASN A 86 -9.72 15.89 -32.14
C ASN A 86 -8.22 16.17 -31.98
N LEU A 87 -7.47 15.25 -31.38
CA LEU A 87 -6.05 15.44 -31.12
C LEU A 87 -5.25 15.45 -32.44
N ASP A 88 -4.51 16.54 -32.67
CA ASP A 88 -3.67 16.74 -33.85
C ASP A 88 -2.17 16.83 -33.48
N GLU A 89 -1.32 17.04 -34.49
CA GLU A 89 0.13 17.18 -34.29
C GLU A 89 0.49 18.37 -33.38
N GLY A 90 -0.28 19.45 -33.43
CA GLY A 90 -0.09 20.62 -32.57
C GLY A 90 -0.34 20.26 -31.10
N GLY A 91 -1.45 19.58 -30.82
CA GLY A 91 -1.78 19.08 -29.49
C GLY A 91 -0.74 18.10 -28.94
N LEU A 92 -0.20 17.21 -29.79
CA LEU A 92 0.88 16.30 -29.40
C LEU A 92 2.17 17.05 -29.03
N LYS A 93 2.59 18.05 -29.83
CA LYS A 93 3.76 18.88 -29.52
C LYS A 93 3.59 19.63 -28.20
N ASP A 94 2.42 20.22 -27.98
CA ASP A 94 2.10 20.94 -26.75
C ASP A 94 2.11 20.01 -25.53
N PHE A 95 1.60 18.78 -25.67
CA PHE A 95 1.68 17.74 -24.65
C PHE A 95 3.14 17.41 -24.31
N PHE A 96 3.98 17.09 -25.30
CA PHE A 96 5.37 16.72 -25.04
C PHE A 96 6.16 17.84 -24.36
N ARG A 97 5.91 19.10 -24.73
CA ARG A 97 6.49 20.26 -24.05
C ARG A 97 6.09 20.28 -22.57
N ALA A 98 4.78 20.20 -22.28
CA ALA A 98 4.25 20.29 -20.94
C ALA A 98 4.76 19.16 -20.02
N ILE A 99 4.77 17.91 -20.50
CA ILE A 99 5.24 16.75 -19.73
C ILE A 99 6.73 16.83 -19.43
N LYS A 100 7.53 17.29 -20.40
CA LYS A 100 8.99 17.42 -20.24
C LYS A 100 9.35 18.53 -19.26
N GLU A 101 8.64 19.66 -19.31
CA GLU A 101 8.82 20.77 -18.37
C GLU A 101 8.44 20.37 -16.93
N ALA A 102 7.41 19.54 -16.77
CA ALA A 102 6.93 19.07 -15.47
C ALA A 102 7.65 17.81 -14.93
N ASP A 103 8.54 17.17 -15.69
CA ASP A 103 9.23 15.90 -15.32
C ASP A 103 8.26 14.76 -14.92
N ILE A 104 7.11 14.65 -15.60
CA ILE A 104 6.05 13.66 -15.30
C ILE A 104 5.92 12.57 -16.37
N ALA A 105 6.91 12.41 -17.25
CA ALA A 105 6.88 11.42 -18.34
C ALA A 105 6.70 9.97 -17.83
N LYS A 106 7.35 9.61 -16.73
CA LYS A 106 7.26 8.27 -16.13
C LYS A 106 5.86 8.00 -15.56
N SER A 107 5.25 9.00 -14.92
CA SER A 107 3.87 8.92 -14.45
C SER A 107 2.91 8.68 -15.60
N PHE A 108 3.08 9.44 -16.70
CA PHE A 108 2.24 9.32 -17.87
C PHE A 108 2.28 7.91 -18.46
N ILE A 109 3.48 7.38 -18.72
CA ILE A 109 3.62 6.05 -19.31
C ILE A 109 3.07 4.97 -18.37
N LEU A 110 3.26 5.09 -17.05
CA LEU A 110 2.67 4.15 -16.09
C LEU A 110 1.14 4.17 -16.12
N ASP A 111 0.53 5.36 -16.06
CA ASP A 111 -0.92 5.52 -16.14
C ASP A 111 -1.49 4.98 -17.45
N ALA A 112 -0.81 5.25 -18.57
CA ALA A 112 -1.21 4.79 -19.89
C ALA A 112 -1.16 3.26 -20.00
N LEU A 113 -0.09 2.63 -19.48
CA LEU A 113 0.04 1.18 -19.43
C LEU A 113 -1.05 0.54 -18.58
N ILE A 114 -1.39 1.13 -17.43
CA ILE A 114 -2.46 0.62 -16.56
C ILE A 114 -3.82 0.76 -17.26
N LEU A 115 -4.12 1.97 -17.76
CA LEU A 115 -5.38 2.30 -18.43
C LEU A 115 -5.65 1.37 -19.62
N CYS A 116 -4.69 1.25 -20.54
CA CYS A 116 -4.84 0.45 -21.76
C CYS A 116 -4.85 -1.07 -21.51
N ARG A 117 -4.69 -1.51 -20.26
CA ARG A 117 -4.68 -2.93 -19.86
C ARG A 117 -5.75 -3.27 -18.83
N LEU A 118 -6.64 -2.33 -18.50
CA LEU A 118 -7.71 -2.56 -17.52
C LEU A 118 -8.65 -3.69 -17.95
N ASP A 119 -9.02 -3.72 -19.22
CA ASP A 119 -10.03 -4.64 -19.73
C ASP A 119 -9.43 -5.86 -20.45
N GLY A 120 -8.11 -5.98 -20.53
CA GLY A 120 -7.48 -7.07 -21.28
C GLY A 120 -6.00 -6.86 -21.62
N PRO A 121 -5.41 -7.77 -22.42
CA PRO A 121 -4.05 -7.62 -22.89
C PRO A 121 -3.91 -6.36 -23.76
N LEU A 122 -2.73 -5.75 -23.71
CA LEU A 122 -2.41 -4.57 -24.52
C LEU A 122 -2.51 -4.91 -26.02
N ASN A 123 -3.29 -4.14 -26.76
CA ASN A 123 -3.38 -4.22 -28.22
C ASN A 123 -1.98 -3.97 -28.85
N PRO A 124 -1.52 -4.78 -29.84
CA PRO A 124 -0.26 -4.55 -30.54
C PRO A 124 -0.07 -3.13 -31.09
N GLU A 125 -1.12 -2.52 -31.65
CA GLU A 125 -1.05 -1.16 -32.21
C GLU A 125 -0.85 -0.12 -31.10
N THR A 126 -1.59 -0.24 -30.00
CA THR A 126 -1.42 0.61 -28.80
C THR A 126 -0.04 0.41 -28.16
N ALA A 127 0.50 -0.80 -28.18
CA ALA A 127 1.84 -1.09 -27.70
C ALA A 127 2.93 -0.40 -28.55
N GLU A 128 2.75 -0.39 -29.88
CA GLU A 128 3.64 0.32 -30.80
C GLU A 128 3.61 1.84 -30.55
N VAL A 129 2.41 2.41 -30.40
CA VAL A 129 2.24 3.83 -30.05
C VAL A 129 2.93 4.16 -28.74
N LEU A 130 2.72 3.36 -27.67
CA LEU A 130 3.39 3.57 -26.38
C LEU A 130 4.91 3.46 -26.49
N GLY A 131 5.43 2.59 -27.35
CA GLY A 131 6.86 2.49 -27.67
C GLY A 131 7.41 3.80 -28.24
N HIS A 132 6.77 4.34 -29.28
CA HIS A 132 7.17 5.62 -29.88
C HIS A 132 7.03 6.79 -28.90
N LEU A 133 5.96 6.83 -28.08
CA LEU A 133 5.80 7.86 -27.06
C LEU A 133 6.92 7.81 -26.02
N THR A 134 7.32 6.62 -25.59
CA THR A 134 8.40 6.39 -24.62
C THR A 134 9.74 6.91 -25.17
N GLU A 135 10.04 6.62 -26.43
CA GLU A 135 11.25 7.10 -27.12
C GLU A 135 11.26 8.64 -27.21
N LEU A 136 10.15 9.25 -27.63
CA LEU A 136 10.01 10.71 -27.71
C LEU A 136 10.14 11.40 -26.35
N MET A 137 9.76 10.72 -25.27
CA MET A 137 9.94 11.20 -23.89
C MET A 137 11.37 11.03 -23.37
N GLY A 138 12.27 10.39 -24.13
CA GLY A 138 13.64 10.13 -23.73
C GLY A 138 13.79 9.06 -22.64
N LEU A 139 12.82 8.15 -22.54
CA LEU A 139 12.86 7.01 -21.62
C LEU A 139 13.54 5.84 -22.33
N GLY A 140 14.52 5.22 -21.66
CA GLY A 140 15.27 4.10 -22.20
C GLY A 140 14.52 2.77 -22.14
N GLU A 141 15.11 1.74 -22.75
CA GLU A 141 14.54 0.38 -22.74
C GLU A 141 14.38 -0.18 -21.32
N GLU A 142 15.34 0.10 -20.43
CA GLU A 142 15.29 -0.31 -19.02
C GLU A 142 14.19 0.42 -18.25
N ASP A 143 13.95 1.69 -18.58
CA ASP A 143 12.86 2.46 -17.99
C ASP A 143 11.50 1.86 -18.40
N LEU A 144 11.34 1.54 -19.68
CA LEU A 144 10.13 0.91 -20.21
C LEU A 144 9.87 -0.46 -19.57
N LYS A 145 10.89 -1.31 -19.43
CA LYS A 145 10.79 -2.61 -18.75
C LYS A 145 10.30 -2.46 -17.31
N ALA A 146 10.83 -1.48 -16.57
CA ALA A 146 10.40 -1.21 -15.21
C ALA A 146 8.94 -0.73 -15.14
N LEU A 147 8.51 0.17 -16.02
CA LEU A 147 7.12 0.67 -16.08
C LEU A 147 6.13 -0.43 -16.49
N VAL A 148 6.50 -1.30 -17.44
CA VAL A 148 5.73 -2.49 -17.80
C VAL A 148 5.61 -3.45 -16.61
N GLY A 149 6.69 -3.63 -15.85
CA GLY A 149 6.66 -4.42 -14.62
C GLY A 149 5.69 -3.82 -13.58
N LEU A 150 5.81 -2.53 -13.30
CA LEU A 150 4.97 -1.81 -12.34
C LEU A 150 3.49 -1.84 -12.72
N SER A 151 3.16 -1.56 -13.97
CA SER A 151 1.78 -1.66 -14.47
C SER A 151 1.23 -3.09 -14.33
N CYS A 152 2.02 -4.12 -14.66
CA CYS A 152 1.62 -5.50 -14.44
C CYS A 152 1.33 -5.78 -12.96
N HIS A 153 2.16 -5.28 -12.05
CA HIS A 153 1.95 -5.42 -10.62
C HIS A 153 0.69 -4.68 -10.14
N VAL A 154 0.45 -3.43 -10.56
CA VAL A 154 -0.80 -2.69 -10.24
C VAL A 154 -2.04 -3.48 -10.69
N LEU A 155 -1.95 -4.13 -11.83
CA LEU A 155 -3.03 -4.93 -12.42
C LEU A 155 -3.11 -6.37 -11.86
N GLY A 156 -2.24 -6.75 -10.91
CA GLY A 156 -2.19 -8.11 -10.36
C GLY A 156 -1.72 -9.17 -11.35
N ILE A 157 -1.11 -8.77 -12.46
CA ILE A 157 -0.53 -9.63 -13.49
C ILE A 157 0.89 -10.01 -13.01
N ASN A 158 0.99 -11.13 -12.29
CA ASN A 158 2.18 -11.60 -11.58
C ASN A 158 3.49 -11.49 -12.40
N LYS A 159 4.23 -10.39 -12.20
CA LYS A 159 5.58 -10.17 -12.68
C LYS A 159 6.35 -9.41 -11.61
N LYS A 160 7.53 -9.91 -11.26
CA LYS A 160 8.48 -9.19 -10.40
C LYS A 160 8.95 -7.95 -11.16
N SER A 161 8.70 -6.77 -10.62
CA SER A 161 9.17 -5.50 -11.16
C SER A 161 10.19 -4.88 -10.22
N PHE A 162 11.35 -4.51 -10.75
CA PHE A 162 12.37 -3.78 -10.02
C PHE A 162 12.29 -2.30 -10.41
N ILE A 163 12.24 -1.41 -9.41
CA ILE A 163 12.29 0.03 -9.64
C ILE A 163 13.77 0.44 -9.67
N PRO A 164 14.26 1.09 -10.75
CA PRO A 164 15.64 1.56 -10.80
C PRO A 164 15.96 2.51 -9.65
N PHE A 165 17.12 2.32 -9.01
CA PHE A 165 17.55 3.12 -7.85
C PHE A 165 17.73 4.62 -8.17
N SER A 166 17.88 4.98 -9.46
CA SER A 166 18.03 6.36 -9.92
C SER A 166 16.72 7.15 -9.99
N TRP A 167 15.56 6.50 -9.82
CA TRP A 167 14.27 7.17 -9.95
C TRP A 167 13.81 7.80 -8.64
N LYS A 168 13.29 9.04 -8.71
CA LYS A 168 12.51 9.62 -7.61
C LYS A 168 11.22 8.84 -7.45
N THR A 169 10.83 8.48 -6.24
CA THR A 169 9.63 7.65 -6.02
C THR A 169 8.31 8.39 -6.18
N ASP A 170 8.37 9.72 -6.33
CA ASP A 170 7.18 10.59 -6.35
C ASP A 170 6.35 10.41 -7.63
N PHE A 171 6.92 9.89 -8.73
CA PHE A 171 6.17 9.76 -9.98
C PHE A 171 5.03 8.72 -9.93
N TYR A 172 5.07 7.77 -8.99
CA TYR A 172 4.05 6.72 -8.84
C TYR A 172 3.33 6.79 -7.49
N CYS A 173 3.41 7.92 -6.79
CA CYS A 173 2.85 8.08 -5.44
C CYS A 173 1.34 7.73 -5.38
N HIS A 174 0.59 8.03 -6.43
CA HIS A 174 -0.84 7.70 -6.54
C HIS A 174 -1.11 6.20 -6.75
N TRP A 175 -0.14 5.46 -7.31
CA TRP A 175 -0.21 4.01 -7.45
C TRP A 175 0.43 3.24 -6.29
N HIS A 176 1.16 3.93 -5.42
CA HIS A 176 1.85 3.34 -4.27
C HIS A 176 0.97 2.39 -3.44
N PRO A 177 -0.33 2.69 -3.19
CA PRO A 177 -1.23 1.76 -2.50
C PRO A 177 -1.47 0.44 -3.21
N LEU A 178 -1.42 0.43 -4.54
CA LEU A 178 -1.65 -0.74 -5.39
C LEU A 178 -0.35 -1.49 -5.71
N LEU A 179 0.78 -0.78 -5.70
CA LEU A 179 2.13 -1.32 -5.92
C LEU A 179 2.75 -2.04 -4.71
N LEU A 180 2.10 -1.97 -3.55
CA LEU A 180 2.54 -2.64 -2.32
C LEU A 180 1.56 -3.74 -1.87
N LYS A 181 0.60 -4.10 -2.73
CA LYS A 181 -0.52 -4.99 -2.43
C LYS A 181 -0.34 -6.38 -3.06
N ASP A 182 0.68 -7.13 -2.68
CA ASP A 182 0.85 -8.50 -3.16
C ASP A 182 0.06 -9.51 -2.30
N ASN A 183 -1.19 -9.80 -2.73
CA ASN A 183 -1.79 -11.15 -2.80
C ASN A 183 -3.28 -11.19 -3.23
N VAL A 184 -3.83 -10.14 -3.85
CA VAL A 184 -5.16 -10.25 -4.47
C VAL A 184 -5.03 -10.03 -5.97
N ILE A 185 -5.00 -11.14 -6.70
CA ILE A 185 -5.30 -11.14 -8.14
C ILE A 185 -6.76 -10.71 -8.23
N LEU A 186 -7.03 -9.48 -8.66
CA LEU A 186 -8.39 -9.07 -8.99
C LEU A 186 -8.72 -9.65 -10.36
N THR A 187 -9.54 -10.69 -10.37
CA THR A 187 -10.16 -11.15 -11.60
C THR A 187 -11.45 -10.39 -11.85
N ILE A 188 -11.88 -10.28 -13.10
CA ILE A 188 -13.15 -9.66 -13.49
C ILE A 188 -14.34 -10.31 -12.74
N GLN A 189 -14.20 -11.59 -12.34
CA GLN A 189 -15.16 -12.30 -11.49
C GLN A 189 -15.31 -11.73 -10.06
N ASP A 190 -14.26 -11.11 -9.50
CA ASP A 190 -14.30 -10.50 -8.15
C ASP A 190 -15.06 -9.16 -8.13
N ILE A 191 -15.25 -8.53 -9.30
CA ILE A 191 -16.00 -7.27 -9.46
C ILE A 191 -17.52 -7.54 -9.55
N GLU A 192 -17.92 -8.70 -10.10
CA GLU A 192 -19.32 -8.96 -10.46
C GLU A 192 -20.16 -9.62 -9.36
N GLN A 193 -19.55 -10.28 -8.36
CA GLN A 193 -20.31 -11.25 -7.54
C GLN A 193 -20.63 -10.91 -6.07
N ASN A 194 -20.14 -9.86 -5.42
CA ASN A 194 -20.43 -9.69 -3.98
C ASN A 194 -20.66 -8.24 -3.49
N LEU A 195 -21.93 -7.84 -3.47
CA LEU A 195 -22.52 -6.93 -2.47
C LEU A 195 -23.75 -7.69 -1.92
N PRO A 196 -23.89 -7.99 -0.61
CA PRO A 196 -23.66 -7.15 0.58
C PRO A 196 -22.80 -7.86 1.65
N SER A 197 -22.12 -7.23 2.62
CA SER A 197 -22.46 -6.08 3.44
C SER A 197 -21.17 -5.39 3.91
N LEU A 198 -20.94 -4.16 3.47
CA LEU A 198 -19.97 -3.25 4.07
C LEU A 198 -20.52 -2.70 5.39
N LYS A 199 -19.81 -2.96 6.49
CA LYS A 199 -19.67 -1.95 7.55
C LYS A 199 -18.35 -1.19 7.32
N PRO A 200 -18.34 0.13 7.52
CA PRO A 200 -17.23 0.98 7.11
C PRO A 200 -16.17 1.09 8.20
N SER A 201 -14.90 1.05 7.80
CA SER A 201 -13.85 1.89 8.39
C SER A 201 -12.63 1.87 7.47
N ILE A 202 -12.54 2.94 6.68
CA ILE A 202 -11.36 3.42 5.96
C ILE A 202 -10.27 3.69 6.99
N ASN A 203 -9.11 3.01 6.89
CA ASN A 203 -7.87 3.54 7.44
C ASN A 203 -6.62 2.90 6.79
N MET A 204 -6.22 3.41 5.63
CA MET A 204 -4.86 3.19 5.10
C MET A 204 -3.87 4.21 5.68
N GLN A 205 -4.11 4.71 6.90
CA GLN A 205 -3.05 5.29 7.70
C GLN A 205 -2.35 4.18 8.50
N ARG A 206 -1.24 3.77 7.87
CA ARG A 206 -0.01 3.26 8.49
C ARG A 206 -0.07 1.78 8.88
N ALA A 207 0.70 0.97 8.15
CA ALA A 207 1.14 -0.37 8.57
C ALA A 207 1.99 -0.32 9.88
N THR A 208 2.25 0.89 10.35
CA THR A 208 2.79 1.24 11.66
C THR A 208 1.72 1.92 12.53
N VAL A 209 1.92 1.94 13.84
CA VAL A 209 1.04 2.65 14.77
C VAL A 209 1.87 3.51 15.71
N MET A 210 1.46 4.76 15.85
CA MET A 210 2.04 5.67 16.83
C MET A 210 1.39 5.44 18.19
N ASP A 211 2.17 5.04 19.19
CA ASP A 211 1.73 5.02 20.58
C ASP A 211 1.87 6.43 21.16
N GLU A 212 0.75 7.14 21.26
CA GLU A 212 0.70 8.52 21.78
C GLU A 212 1.16 8.64 23.24
N LYS A 213 1.11 7.56 24.02
CA LYS A 213 1.53 7.59 25.43
C LYS A 213 3.04 7.56 25.58
N THR A 214 3.71 6.78 24.73
CA THR A 214 5.16 6.56 24.81
C THR A 214 5.94 7.35 23.77
N GLY A 215 5.26 7.86 22.73
CA GLY A 215 5.90 8.47 21.56
C GLY A 215 6.61 7.46 20.66
N LEU A 216 6.36 6.16 20.85
CA LEU A 216 6.99 5.07 20.11
C LEU A 216 6.15 4.63 18.93
N GLU A 217 6.80 4.39 17.79
CA GLU A 217 6.14 3.91 16.59
C GLU A 217 6.38 2.43 16.41
N TRP A 218 5.30 1.66 16.30
CA TRP A 218 5.34 0.21 16.26
C TRP A 218 4.95 -0.31 14.88
N MET A 219 5.57 -1.40 14.44
CA MET A 219 5.01 -2.19 13.35
C MET A 219 3.69 -2.84 13.82
N ARG A 220 2.62 -2.75 13.01
CA ARG A 220 1.34 -3.42 13.31
C ARG A 220 1.41 -4.93 13.16
N CYS A 221 2.30 -5.42 12.30
CA CYS A 221 2.54 -6.84 12.09
C CYS A 221 3.79 -7.34 12.80
N SER A 222 3.74 -8.61 13.22
CA SER A 222 4.93 -9.28 13.72
C SER A 222 5.88 -9.53 12.56
N LEU A 223 7.19 -9.55 12.82
CA LEU A 223 8.19 -9.78 11.79
C LEU A 223 7.96 -11.14 11.12
N GLY A 224 7.90 -11.14 9.79
CA GLY A 224 7.52 -12.31 8.98
C GLY A 224 6.09 -12.27 8.45
N GLN A 225 5.21 -11.46 9.03
CA GLN A 225 3.87 -11.14 8.50
C GLN A 225 3.90 -9.85 7.68
N THR A 226 2.89 -9.67 6.83
CA THR A 226 2.74 -8.50 5.97
C THR A 226 1.42 -7.80 6.26
N TRP A 227 1.39 -6.46 6.28
CA TRP A 227 0.16 -5.69 6.42
C TRP A 227 -0.55 -5.59 5.07
N ASP A 228 -1.82 -5.99 4.99
CA ASP A 228 -2.59 -5.98 3.73
C ASP A 228 -3.43 -4.70 3.53
N GLY A 229 -3.32 -3.74 4.44
CA GLY A 229 -4.17 -2.55 4.50
C GLY A 229 -5.23 -2.61 5.60
N SER A 230 -5.53 -3.80 6.13
CA SER A 230 -6.56 -4.03 7.15
C SER A 230 -6.09 -4.93 8.29
N THR A 231 -5.28 -5.94 7.98
CA THR A 231 -4.83 -6.96 8.91
C THR A 231 -3.41 -7.45 8.57
N CYS A 232 -2.86 -8.29 9.43
CA CYS A 232 -1.56 -8.93 9.22
C CYS A 232 -1.77 -10.31 8.61
N VAL A 233 -1.28 -10.51 7.38
CA VAL A 233 -1.37 -11.76 6.64
C VAL A 233 -0.05 -12.51 6.66
N GLY A 234 -0.12 -13.84 6.49
CA GLY A 234 1.03 -14.74 6.60
C GLY A 234 1.37 -15.11 8.04
N GLU A 235 2.43 -15.90 8.20
CA GLU A 235 2.86 -16.42 9.49
C GLU A 235 4.01 -15.59 10.08
N ALA A 236 3.91 -15.29 11.38
CA ALA A 236 5.01 -14.65 12.08
C ALA A 236 6.21 -15.59 12.15
N LYS A 237 7.37 -15.10 11.73
CA LYS A 237 8.61 -15.86 11.79
C LYS A 237 9.11 -15.87 13.23
N ALA A 238 9.66 -17.02 13.62
CA ALA A 238 10.29 -17.17 14.92
C ALA A 238 11.82 -17.15 14.75
N TYR A 239 12.49 -16.46 15.67
CA TYR A 239 13.92 -16.21 15.65
C TYR A 239 14.53 -16.57 17.00
N THR A 240 15.77 -17.04 16.99
CA THR A 240 16.63 -16.96 18.18
C THR A 240 16.91 -15.49 18.52
N TRP A 241 17.29 -15.21 19.76
CA TRP A 241 17.45 -13.82 20.21
C TRP A 241 18.49 -13.03 19.40
N GLU A 242 19.62 -13.64 19.07
CA GLU A 242 20.65 -13.02 18.22
C GLU A 242 20.16 -12.81 16.78
N ASN A 243 19.45 -13.79 16.21
CA ASN A 243 18.87 -13.68 14.88
C ASN A 243 17.75 -12.63 14.82
N ALA A 244 17.03 -12.41 15.91
CA ALA A 244 16.01 -11.36 16.01
C ALA A 244 16.64 -9.97 15.88
N MET A 245 17.74 -9.72 16.60
CA MET A 245 18.52 -8.48 16.50
C MET A 245 19.05 -8.29 15.07
N ALA A 246 19.66 -9.33 14.50
CA ALA A 246 20.17 -9.31 13.13
C ALA A 246 19.07 -9.08 12.09
N ALA A 247 17.85 -9.61 12.32
CA ALA A 247 16.73 -9.43 11.41
C ALA A 247 16.25 -7.98 11.36
N ALA A 248 16.27 -7.24 12.48
CA ALA A 248 15.95 -5.82 12.51
C ALA A 248 17.00 -5.00 11.75
N GLU A 249 18.30 -5.28 11.98
CA GLU A 249 19.38 -4.63 11.23
C GLU A 249 19.30 -4.89 9.72
N LYS A 250 19.00 -6.15 9.36
CA LYS A 250 18.84 -6.55 7.96
C LYS A 250 17.71 -5.78 7.30
N LEU A 251 16.55 -5.68 7.95
CA LEU A 251 15.41 -4.91 7.46
C LEU A 251 15.78 -3.45 7.19
N ASN A 252 16.54 -2.81 8.09
CA ASN A 252 17.01 -1.44 7.90
C ASN A 252 18.01 -1.29 6.75
N LYS A 253 18.92 -2.25 6.57
CA LYS A 253 19.90 -2.28 5.48
C LYS A 253 19.23 -2.49 4.11
N GLU A 254 18.15 -3.27 4.06
CA GLU A 254 17.42 -3.62 2.83
C GLU A 254 16.40 -2.54 2.39
N GLY A 255 16.42 -1.36 3.01
CA GLY A 255 15.58 -0.24 2.60
C GLY A 255 14.65 0.28 3.71
N GLY A 256 14.49 -0.50 4.78
CA GLY A 256 13.65 -0.15 5.91
C GLY A 256 12.21 -0.63 5.77
N TYR A 257 11.33 -0.08 6.61
CA TYR A 257 9.90 -0.34 6.58
C TYR A 257 9.14 0.98 6.70
N CYS A 258 8.12 1.17 5.85
CA CYS A 258 7.33 2.40 5.77
C CYS A 258 8.17 3.70 5.69
N GLY A 259 9.25 3.69 4.91
CA GLY A 259 10.12 4.86 4.72
C GLY A 259 11.14 5.10 5.84
N HIS A 260 11.22 4.21 6.83
CA HIS A 260 12.07 4.34 8.00
C HIS A 260 13.09 3.21 8.12
N ARG A 261 14.32 3.52 8.57
CA ARG A 261 15.48 2.59 8.61
C ARG A 261 16.15 2.48 9.99
N ASP A 262 15.43 2.82 11.03
CA ASP A 262 15.86 2.83 12.44
C ASP A 262 14.99 1.89 13.29
N TRP A 263 14.43 0.85 12.68
CA TRP A 263 13.64 -0.16 13.37
C TRP A 263 14.52 -1.02 14.28
N ARG A 264 14.11 -1.19 15.52
CA ARG A 264 14.82 -1.97 16.53
C ARG A 264 13.88 -2.92 17.27
N LEU A 265 14.46 -3.88 17.98
CA LEU A 265 13.71 -4.62 18.98
C LEU A 265 13.33 -3.67 20.14
N PRO A 266 12.10 -3.80 20.68
CA PRO A 266 11.69 -3.05 21.85
C PRO A 266 12.45 -3.56 23.08
N THR A 267 12.67 -2.67 24.04
CA THR A 267 13.02 -3.07 25.40
C THR A 267 11.86 -3.82 26.05
N ILE A 268 12.10 -4.56 27.13
CA ILE A 268 11.03 -5.30 27.80
C ILE A 268 9.99 -4.35 28.40
N GLU A 269 10.41 -3.17 28.85
CA GLU A 269 9.56 -2.10 29.36
C GLU A 269 8.61 -1.59 28.28
N GLU A 270 9.12 -1.34 27.07
CA GLU A 270 8.33 -0.91 25.91
C GLU A 270 7.38 -2.02 25.44
N LEU A 271 7.86 -3.25 25.31
CA LEU A 271 7.01 -4.37 24.89
C LEU A 271 5.87 -4.64 25.88
N ASN A 272 6.13 -4.40 27.17
CA ASN A 272 5.15 -4.55 28.24
C ASN A 272 4.01 -3.53 28.18
N THR A 273 4.18 -2.38 27.50
CA THR A 273 3.11 -1.38 27.33
C THR A 273 2.04 -1.83 26.34
N LEU A 274 2.37 -2.76 25.43
CA LEU A 274 1.42 -3.29 24.45
C LEU A 274 0.41 -4.28 25.05
N VAL A 275 0.64 -4.76 26.27
CA VAL A 275 -0.25 -5.75 26.88
C VAL A 275 -1.60 -5.13 27.20
N TYR A 276 -2.63 -5.79 26.68
CA TYR A 276 -4.02 -5.47 26.93
C TYR A 276 -4.73 -6.69 27.52
N CYS A 277 -5.19 -6.56 28.76
CA CYS A 277 -5.99 -7.57 29.44
C CYS A 277 -7.47 -7.20 29.33
N SER A 278 -8.26 -7.96 28.58
CA SER A 278 -9.70 -7.64 28.41
C SER A 278 -10.52 -7.79 29.69
N SER A 279 -10.00 -8.49 30.70
CA SER A 279 -10.58 -8.54 32.04
C SER A 279 -10.43 -7.23 32.82
N GLY A 280 -9.57 -6.32 32.36
CA GLY A 280 -9.17 -5.11 33.07
C GLY A 280 -8.23 -5.37 34.26
N LYS A 281 -7.88 -6.63 34.54
CA LYS A 281 -7.02 -7.01 35.67
C LYS A 281 -5.70 -7.59 35.19
N ARG A 282 -4.63 -7.09 35.81
CA ARG A 282 -3.26 -7.46 35.50
C ARG A 282 -2.45 -7.50 36.79
N ALA A 283 -1.71 -8.57 37.00
CA ALA A 283 -0.78 -8.69 38.10
C ALA A 283 0.30 -7.60 38.00
N ASP A 284 0.79 -7.14 39.15
CA ASP A 284 1.87 -6.16 39.19
C ASP A 284 3.15 -6.70 38.52
N TRP A 285 3.90 -5.78 37.91
CA TRP A 285 5.20 -6.08 37.32
C TRP A 285 6.18 -4.95 37.57
N LYS A 286 7.44 -5.31 37.79
CA LYS A 286 8.56 -4.37 37.94
C LYS A 286 9.69 -4.74 36.96
N PRO A 287 10.39 -3.75 36.38
CA PRO A 287 11.57 -3.99 35.56
C PRO A 287 12.56 -4.94 36.22
N GLY A 288 13.10 -5.88 35.44
CA GLY A 288 14.04 -6.91 35.93
C GLY A 288 13.41 -8.09 36.69
N SER A 289 12.08 -8.18 36.78
CA SER A 289 11.37 -9.30 37.41
C SER A 289 10.45 -10.05 36.43
N GLN A 290 10.11 -11.30 36.74
CA GLN A 290 9.07 -12.04 36.02
C GLN A 290 7.70 -11.71 36.65
N GLY A 291 6.65 -11.55 35.85
CA GLY A 291 5.33 -11.16 36.37
C GLY A 291 4.43 -10.55 35.31
N GLY A 292 3.45 -9.74 35.72
CA GLY A 292 2.64 -8.94 34.79
C GLY A 292 1.54 -9.68 34.03
N LYS A 293 1.17 -10.89 34.45
CA LYS A 293 0.16 -11.71 33.76
C LYS A 293 -1.23 -11.09 33.87
N CYS A 294 -2.05 -11.29 32.83
CA CYS A 294 -3.47 -10.99 32.91
C CYS A 294 -4.17 -11.96 33.89
N GLU A 295 -5.15 -11.45 34.61
CA GLU A 295 -5.91 -12.21 35.61
C GLU A 295 -7.37 -12.40 35.16
N ASP A 296 -8.05 -13.37 35.77
CA ASP A 296 -9.41 -13.80 35.44
C ASP A 296 -9.58 -14.28 33.98
N ASN A 297 -10.77 -14.10 33.42
CA ASN A 297 -11.10 -14.45 32.04
C ASN A 297 -10.70 -13.31 31.11
N PHE A 298 -9.66 -13.52 30.31
CA PHE A 298 -9.14 -12.55 29.35
C PHE A 298 -9.04 -13.13 27.94
N GLN A 299 -9.10 -12.25 26.94
CA GLN A 299 -8.87 -12.58 25.53
C GLN A 299 -7.41 -12.97 25.29
N LYS A 300 -7.19 -13.88 24.34
CA LYS A 300 -5.86 -14.21 23.85
C LYS A 300 -5.81 -13.94 22.34
N PRO A 301 -4.68 -13.42 21.82
CA PRO A 301 -3.55 -12.85 22.55
C PRO A 301 -3.93 -11.61 23.40
N THR A 302 -3.18 -11.36 24.47
CA THR A 302 -3.38 -10.24 25.42
C THR A 302 -2.82 -8.93 24.87
N ILE A 303 -3.31 -8.51 23.71
CA ILE A 303 -2.93 -7.28 23.00
C ILE A 303 -4.18 -6.69 22.34
N ASN A 304 -4.16 -5.40 22.02
CA ASN A 304 -5.25 -4.79 21.24
C ASN A 304 -5.22 -5.33 19.80
N LEU A 305 -6.09 -6.29 19.50
CA LEU A 305 -6.21 -6.95 18.20
C LEU A 305 -6.71 -6.03 17.07
N VAL A 306 -7.36 -4.90 17.40
CA VAL A 306 -7.71 -3.89 16.38
C VAL A 306 -6.44 -3.16 15.91
N THR A 307 -5.51 -2.92 16.82
CA THR A 307 -4.25 -2.23 16.51
C THR A 307 -3.20 -3.19 15.95
N PHE A 308 -3.10 -4.40 16.53
CA PHE A 308 -2.10 -5.43 16.24
C PHE A 308 -2.79 -6.76 15.86
N PRO A 309 -3.48 -6.82 14.71
CA PRO A 309 -4.25 -7.99 14.32
C PRO A 309 -3.35 -9.17 14.00
N ASN A 310 -3.92 -10.38 14.10
CA ASN A 310 -3.24 -11.65 13.84
C ASN A 310 -1.88 -11.80 14.57
N THR A 311 -1.77 -11.21 15.76
CA THR A 311 -0.62 -11.43 16.65
C THR A 311 -0.66 -12.86 17.18
N PRO A 312 0.41 -13.67 17.04
CA PRO A 312 0.47 -15.00 17.64
C PRO A 312 0.39 -14.97 19.17
N GLU A 313 -0.30 -15.96 19.74
CA GLU A 313 -0.37 -16.21 21.19
C GLU A 313 0.92 -16.83 21.75
N SER A 314 2.07 -16.21 21.49
CA SER A 314 3.38 -16.82 21.70
C SER A 314 4.37 -15.85 22.34
N TRP A 315 5.62 -16.30 22.49
CA TRP A 315 6.74 -15.56 23.07
C TRP A 315 7.31 -14.51 22.12
N PHE A 316 7.37 -13.26 22.57
CA PHE A 316 7.98 -12.15 21.84
C PHE A 316 9.27 -11.70 22.51
N TRP A 317 10.34 -11.60 21.72
CA TRP A 317 11.65 -11.16 22.19
C TRP A 317 11.70 -9.65 22.41
N SER A 318 12.36 -9.25 23.49
CA SER A 318 12.84 -7.88 23.71
C SER A 318 14.35 -7.79 23.47
N SER A 319 14.88 -6.58 23.32
CA SER A 319 16.32 -6.32 23.28
C SER A 319 16.98 -6.36 24.67
N SER A 320 16.21 -6.51 25.75
CA SER A 320 16.72 -6.48 27.12
C SER A 320 17.39 -7.83 27.51
N PRO A 321 18.70 -7.85 27.79
CA PRO A 321 19.39 -9.06 28.26
C PRO A 321 19.00 -9.41 29.71
N ASN A 322 19.13 -10.68 30.10
CA ASN A 322 18.99 -11.05 31.51
C ASN A 322 20.35 -10.91 32.23
N ALA A 323 20.43 -9.97 33.17
CA ALA A 323 21.66 -9.68 33.92
C ALA A 323 22.14 -10.86 34.78
N ASN A 324 21.24 -11.73 35.24
CA ASN A 324 21.57 -12.87 36.10
C ASN A 324 21.96 -14.12 35.31
N TYR A 325 21.58 -14.19 34.02
CA TYR A 325 21.81 -15.36 33.16
C TYR A 325 22.21 -14.91 31.76
N SER A 326 23.51 -14.94 31.45
CA SER A 326 24.07 -14.45 30.19
C SER A 326 23.52 -15.14 28.93
N SER A 327 23.10 -16.40 29.06
CA SER A 327 22.46 -17.19 28.00
C SER A 327 20.96 -16.91 27.84
N SER A 328 20.38 -16.03 28.65
CA SER A 328 18.95 -15.71 28.63
C SER A 328 18.68 -14.25 28.28
N ALA A 329 17.50 -13.99 27.74
CA ALA A 329 17.00 -12.65 27.45
C ALA A 329 15.55 -12.52 27.90
N TRP A 330 15.09 -11.28 28.11
CA TRP A 330 13.73 -10.99 28.50
C TRP A 330 12.79 -11.02 27.30
N GLY A 331 11.55 -11.41 27.54
CA GLY A 331 10.48 -11.39 26.56
C GLY A 331 9.11 -11.45 27.23
N LEU A 332 8.09 -11.39 26.39
CA LEU A 332 6.70 -11.31 26.80
C LEU A 332 5.88 -12.41 26.11
N HIS A 333 5.04 -13.12 26.85
CA HIS A 333 4.17 -14.15 26.28
C HIS A 333 2.74 -13.62 26.10
N PHE A 334 2.32 -13.31 24.87
CA PHE A 334 0.98 -12.76 24.61
C PHE A 334 -0.17 -13.74 24.88
N GLY A 335 0.07 -15.05 25.04
CA GLY A 335 -0.95 -15.97 25.56
C GLY A 335 -1.32 -15.74 27.04
N SER A 336 -0.52 -14.97 27.79
CA SER A 336 -0.73 -14.71 29.23
C SER A 336 -0.52 -13.25 29.66
N GLY A 337 0.06 -12.41 28.81
CA GLY A 337 0.47 -11.04 29.14
C GLY A 337 1.70 -10.94 30.06
N GLY A 338 2.30 -12.08 30.43
CA GLY A 338 3.39 -12.15 31.38
C GLY A 338 4.77 -11.89 30.77
N VAL A 339 5.58 -11.14 31.50
CA VAL A 339 7.02 -10.96 31.28
C VAL A 339 7.79 -12.09 31.93
N GLY A 340 8.81 -12.60 31.23
CA GLY A 340 9.76 -13.56 31.78
C GLY A 340 11.09 -13.52 31.06
N SER A 341 11.98 -14.47 31.39
CA SER A 341 13.23 -14.66 30.66
C SER A 341 13.35 -16.07 30.14
N ASN A 342 13.91 -16.23 28.95
CA ASN A 342 14.13 -17.54 28.35
C ASN A 342 15.51 -17.62 27.66
N SER A 343 15.97 -18.84 27.39
CA SER A 343 17.25 -19.07 26.69
C SER A 343 17.24 -18.41 25.31
N LYS A 344 18.33 -17.71 24.98
CA LYS A 344 18.55 -17.01 23.70
C LYS A 344 18.52 -17.94 22.49
N HIS A 345 18.68 -19.25 22.71
CA HIS A 345 18.65 -20.28 21.67
C HIS A 345 17.23 -20.74 21.30
N TYR A 346 16.21 -20.38 22.09
CA TYR A 346 14.83 -20.70 21.73
C TYR A 346 14.29 -19.71 20.69
N ASN A 347 13.33 -20.19 19.91
CA ASN A 347 12.66 -19.40 18.91
C ASN A 347 11.52 -18.59 19.54
N GLY A 348 11.45 -17.31 19.21
CA GLY A 348 10.39 -16.39 19.60
C GLY A 348 10.07 -15.42 18.47
N GLN A 349 8.87 -14.88 18.46
CA GLN A 349 8.47 -13.86 17.50
C GLN A 349 9.04 -12.48 17.87
N VAL A 350 8.94 -11.55 16.94
CA VAL A 350 9.50 -10.20 17.07
C VAL A 350 8.47 -9.20 16.56
N ARG A 351 8.35 -8.07 17.24
CA ARG A 351 7.64 -6.89 16.75
C ARG A 351 8.59 -5.71 16.89
N LEU A 352 8.85 -5.00 15.80
CA LEU A 352 9.80 -3.90 15.82
C LEU A 352 9.12 -2.60 16.23
N VAL A 353 9.94 -1.75 16.83
CA VAL A 353 9.60 -0.40 17.26
C VAL A 353 10.67 0.56 16.76
N ARG A 354 10.32 1.84 16.61
CA ARG A 354 11.25 2.95 16.37
C ARG A 354 10.86 4.15 17.22
N GLY A 355 11.77 5.11 17.31
CA GLY A 355 11.65 6.24 18.22
C GLY A 355 12.09 5.89 19.65
N GLY A 356 11.97 6.85 20.56
CA GLY A 356 12.36 6.68 21.96
C GLY A 356 13.82 6.24 22.12
N GLN A 357 14.75 7.09 21.69
CA GLN A 357 16.07 7.27 22.30
C GLN A 357 16.71 8.53 21.73
#